data_AF-A0A067RMY4-F1
#
_entry.id   AF-A0A067RMY4-F1
#
_cell.length_a   1.000
_cell.length_b   1.000
_cell.length_c   1.000
_cell.angle_alpha   90.00
_cell.angle_beta   90.00
_cell.angle_gamma   90.00
#
_symmetry.space_group_name_H-M   'P 1'
#
loop_
_entity.id
_entity.type
_entity.pdbx_description
1 polymer ?
#
loop_
_entity_poly.entity_id
_entity_poly.type
_entity_poly.pdbx_seq_one_letter_code
_entity_poly.pdbx_strand_id
1 'polypeptide(L)'
;MNLNVQKHPVKEEHYVVSHWCPSKNLLLHFYALEVSVDDIKAIEEEAVKARDYGIETLGTVRLPLYTMGDGYRGFPAFLANSFVSVSREQLLYTLEYKSIMSIEEISKALRARPLQLPVEEEEDSGRVQM
;
A
#
# COMPACT_ATOMS: atom_id res chain seq x y z
N MET A 1 10.96 -0.60 -15.02
CA MET A 1 10.62 -1.96 -14.50
C MET A 1 11.03 -3.02 -15.52
N ASN A 2 11.81 -4.04 -15.13
CA ASN A 2 12.27 -5.11 -16.04
C ASN A 2 11.26 -6.29 -16.10
N LEU A 3 9.99 -5.99 -16.39
CA LEU A 3 8.93 -7.01 -16.45
C LEU A 3 8.96 -7.75 -17.79
N ASN A 4 8.91 -9.09 -17.76
CA ASN A 4 8.74 -9.88 -18.97
C ASN A 4 7.29 -9.80 -19.47
N VAL A 5 7.04 -8.85 -20.38
CA VAL A 5 5.72 -8.58 -20.97
C VAL A 5 5.18 -9.71 -21.84
N GLN A 6 6.03 -10.64 -22.30
CA GLN A 6 5.58 -11.82 -23.05
C GLN A 6 4.99 -12.87 -22.11
N LYS A 7 5.58 -13.01 -20.92
CA LYS A 7 5.09 -13.93 -19.88
C LYS A 7 3.90 -13.36 -19.12
N HIS A 8 3.88 -12.06 -18.88
CA HIS A 8 2.84 -11.35 -18.12
C HIS A 8 2.22 -10.22 -18.94
N PRO A 9 1.49 -10.53 -20.03
CA PRO A 9 0.88 -9.51 -20.87
C PRO A 9 -0.29 -8.84 -20.14
N VAL A 10 -0.21 -7.53 -19.95
CA VAL A 10 -1.37 -6.72 -19.53
C VAL A 10 -2.27 -6.51 -20.76
N LYS A 11 -3.57 -6.75 -20.60
CA LYS A 11 -4.59 -6.80 -21.66
C LYS A 11 -5.83 -6.08 -21.17
N GLU A 12 -6.80 -5.89 -22.06
CA GLU A 12 -8.07 -5.22 -21.74
C GLU A 12 -8.85 -5.93 -20.62
N GLU A 13 -8.79 -7.27 -20.54
CA GLU A 13 -9.41 -8.04 -19.45
C GLU A 13 -8.83 -7.74 -18.05
N HIS A 14 -7.62 -7.16 -17.99
CA HIS A 14 -6.98 -6.73 -16.75
C HIS A 14 -7.38 -5.31 -16.33
N TYR A 15 -8.17 -4.61 -17.15
CA TYR A 15 -8.66 -3.27 -16.82
C TYR A 15 -9.55 -3.29 -15.59
N VAL A 16 -9.35 -2.33 -14.69
CA VAL A 16 -10.16 -2.19 -13.47
C VAL A 16 -10.95 -0.89 -13.50
N VAL A 17 -10.27 0.25 -13.62
CA VAL A 17 -10.90 1.56 -13.46
C VAL A 17 -10.05 2.67 -14.09
N SER A 18 -10.70 3.74 -14.55
CA SER A 18 -10.05 4.97 -14.98
C SER A 18 -10.45 6.11 -14.06
N HIS A 19 -9.47 6.87 -13.58
CA HIS A 19 -9.70 8.04 -12.75
C HIS A 19 -9.38 9.31 -13.52
N TRP A 20 -10.36 10.21 -13.63
CA TRP A 20 -10.15 11.52 -14.20
C TRP A 20 -9.55 12.46 -13.15
N CYS A 21 -8.40 13.08 -13.46
CA CYS A 21 -7.77 14.11 -12.65
C CYS A 21 -7.92 15.48 -13.35
N PRO A 22 -8.91 16.31 -12.97
CA PRO A 22 -9.19 17.55 -13.68
C PRO A 22 -8.05 18.56 -13.58
N SER A 23 -7.42 18.67 -12.41
CA SER A 23 -6.38 19.65 -12.12
C SER A 23 -5.13 19.49 -12.99
N LYS A 24 -4.85 18.26 -13.45
CA LYS A 24 -3.74 17.95 -14.35
C LYS A 24 -4.19 17.64 -15.78
N ASN A 25 -5.51 17.63 -16.03
CA ASN A 25 -6.10 17.17 -17.29
C ASN A 25 -5.58 15.78 -17.72
N LEU A 26 -5.55 14.84 -16.77
CA LEU A 26 -5.06 13.47 -16.99
C LEU A 26 -6.15 12.44 -16.75
N LEU A 27 -6.16 11.39 -17.56
CA LEU A 27 -6.94 10.17 -17.34
C LEU A 27 -5.99 9.04 -16.92
N LEU A 28 -6.19 8.52 -15.71
CA LEU A 28 -5.31 7.54 -15.08
C LEU A 28 -5.96 6.16 -15.15
N HIS A 29 -5.45 5.31 -16.05
CA HIS A 29 -5.93 3.95 -16.24
C HIS A 29 -5.24 2.98 -15.28
N PHE A 30 -6.02 2.17 -14.57
CA PHE A 30 -5.52 1.19 -13.62
C PHE A 30 -5.85 -0.23 -14.08
N TYR A 31 -4.84 -1.11 -14.01
CA TYR A 31 -4.93 -2.51 -14.40
C TYR A 31 -4.46 -3.41 -13.25
N ALA A 32 -5.08 -4.58 -13.10
CA ALA A 32 -4.71 -5.58 -12.12
C ALA A 32 -4.56 -6.95 -12.79
N LEU A 33 -3.34 -7.48 -12.73
CA LEU A 33 -2.98 -8.80 -13.25
C LEU A 33 -2.71 -9.73 -12.07
N GLU A 34 -3.39 -10.88 -12.04
CA GLU A 34 -3.10 -11.96 -11.09
C GLU A 34 -1.92 -12.78 -11.59
N VAL A 35 -0.98 -13.08 -10.70
CA VAL A 35 0.26 -13.81 -11.00
C VAL A 35 0.56 -14.80 -9.90
N SER A 36 1.32 -15.86 -10.23
CA SER A 36 1.75 -16.84 -9.24
C SER A 36 2.73 -16.24 -8.23
N VAL A 37 2.84 -16.83 -7.04
CA VAL A 37 3.78 -16.38 -6.00
C VAL A 37 5.23 -16.44 -6.48
N ASP A 38 5.58 -17.44 -7.29
CA ASP A 38 6.94 -17.57 -7.83
C ASP A 38 7.22 -16.52 -8.90
N ASP A 39 6.22 -16.14 -9.69
CA ASP A 39 6.34 -15.02 -10.62
C ASP A 39 6.49 -13.68 -9.89
N ILE A 40 5.78 -13.46 -8.78
CA ILE A 40 5.97 -12.26 -7.95
C ILE A 40 7.43 -12.16 -7.48
N LYS A 41 8.02 -13.25 -6.98
CA LYS A 41 9.44 -13.26 -6.55
C LYS A 41 10.37 -12.92 -7.71
N ALA A 42 10.16 -13.54 -8.87
CA ALA A 42 10.96 -13.27 -10.06
C ALA A 42 10.84 -11.80 -10.52
N ILE A 43 9.64 -11.23 -10.47
CA ILE A 43 9.40 -9.82 -10.79
C ILE A 43 10.13 -8.90 -9.82
N GLU A 44 10.13 -9.19 -8.52
CA GLU A 44 10.84 -8.41 -7.50
C GLU A 44 12.36 -8.45 -7.70
N GLU A 45 12.92 -9.63 -8.03
CA GLU A 45 14.34 -9.79 -8.34
C GLU A 45 14.75 -8.97 -9.59
N GLU A 46 13.91 -8.96 -10.61
CA GLU A 46 14.15 -8.19 -11.84
C GLU A 46 13.90 -6.69 -11.66
N ALA A 47 13.03 -6.28 -10.73
CA ALA A 47 12.76 -4.88 -10.44
C ALA A 47 14.01 -4.13 -9.95
N VAL A 48 14.85 -4.79 -9.15
CA VAL A 48 16.12 -4.22 -8.64
C VAL A 48 17.16 -4.05 -9.76
N LYS A 49 17.08 -4.86 -10.81
CA LYS A 49 17.97 -4.80 -11.98
C LYS A 49 17.49 -3.82 -13.05
N ALA A 50 16.30 -3.24 -12.87
CA ALA A 50 15.72 -2.33 -13.84
C ALA A 50 16.52 -1.04 -13.97
N ARG A 51 16.56 -0.47 -15.18
CA ARG A 51 17.26 0.80 -15.48
C ARG A 51 16.89 1.95 -14.53
N ASP A 52 15.63 2.01 -14.10
CA ASP A 52 15.08 3.11 -13.32
C ASP A 52 15.29 2.94 -11.81
N TYR A 53 15.83 1.79 -11.39
CA TYR A 53 16.12 1.50 -9.99
C TYR A 53 17.21 2.43 -9.46
N GLY A 54 16.93 3.08 -8.33
CA GLY A 54 17.81 4.10 -7.73
C GLY A 54 17.69 5.50 -8.35
N ILE A 55 16.83 5.68 -9.36
CA ILE A 55 16.58 6.99 -9.98
C ILE A 55 15.11 7.38 -9.77
N GLU A 56 14.18 6.73 -10.47
CA GLU A 56 12.75 7.00 -10.38
C GLU A 56 12.04 6.03 -9.44
N THR A 57 12.58 4.81 -9.30
CA THR A 57 12.04 3.77 -8.42
C THR A 57 13.05 3.43 -7.33
N LEU A 58 12.66 3.53 -6.07
CA LEU A 58 13.54 3.25 -4.93
C LEU A 58 13.41 1.83 -4.37
N GLY A 59 12.38 1.10 -4.78
CA GLY A 59 12.15 -0.28 -4.36
C GLY A 59 10.70 -0.71 -4.55
N THR A 60 10.47 -2.01 -4.44
CA THR A 60 9.14 -2.62 -4.44
C THR A 60 8.84 -3.10 -3.04
N VAL A 61 7.61 -2.86 -2.57
CA VAL A 61 7.14 -3.30 -1.25
C VAL A 61 5.93 -4.20 -1.41
N ARG A 62 5.89 -5.30 -0.65
CA ARG A 62 4.70 -6.14 -0.55
C ARG A 62 3.70 -5.52 0.41
N LEU A 63 2.43 -5.60 0.06
CA LEU A 63 1.34 -5.09 0.87
C LEU A 63 1.00 -6.07 2.00
N PRO A 64 1.15 -5.71 3.28
CA PRO A 64 0.67 -6.55 4.38
C PRO A 64 -0.86 -6.44 4.45
N LEU A 65 -1.58 -7.45 3.99
CA LEU A 65 -3.06 -7.47 4.05
C LEU A 65 -3.62 -7.92 5.42
N TYR A 66 -2.77 -8.41 6.32
CA TYR A 66 -3.16 -8.78 7.67
C TYR A 66 -3.22 -7.56 8.60
N THR A 67 -3.99 -7.67 9.67
CA THR A 67 -3.95 -6.74 10.81
C THR A 67 -3.53 -7.51 12.06
N MET A 68 -2.54 -7.02 12.79
CA MET A 68 -2.06 -7.65 14.02
C MET A 68 -3.07 -7.48 15.17
N GLY A 69 -2.84 -8.21 16.28
CA GLY A 69 -3.75 -8.23 17.43
C GLY A 69 -3.96 -6.89 18.15
N ASP A 70 -3.09 -5.90 17.92
CA ASP A 70 -3.27 -4.53 18.40
C ASP A 70 -4.27 -3.70 17.57
N GLY A 71 -4.77 -4.26 16.46
CA GLY A 71 -5.72 -3.62 15.57
C GLY A 71 -5.12 -2.55 14.65
N TYR A 72 -3.79 -2.34 14.65
CA TYR A 72 -3.16 -1.27 13.86
C TYR A 72 -1.98 -1.73 13.00
N ARG A 73 -1.07 -2.56 13.52
CA ARG A 73 0.10 -2.98 12.72
C ARG A 73 -0.33 -3.87 11.55
N GLY A 74 0.39 -3.77 10.43
CA GLY A 74 0.07 -4.46 9.18
C GLY A 74 -0.62 -3.52 8.18
N PHE A 75 -1.76 -3.94 7.63
CA PHE A 75 -2.51 -3.18 6.62
C PHE A 75 -2.87 -1.75 7.06
N PRO A 76 -3.39 -1.51 8.29
CA PRO A 76 -3.75 -0.15 8.69
C PRO A 76 -2.56 0.80 8.79
N ALA A 77 -1.46 0.33 9.38
CA ALA A 77 -0.20 1.08 9.41
C ALA A 77 0.35 1.34 8.00
N PHE A 78 0.22 0.38 7.08
CA PHE A 78 0.61 0.58 5.68
C PHE A 78 -0.20 1.71 5.03
N LEU A 79 -1.53 1.74 5.24
CA LEU A 79 -2.42 2.78 4.71
C LEU A 79 -2.19 4.17 5.30
N ALA A 80 -1.41 4.30 6.38
CA ALA A 80 -1.02 5.57 6.97
C ALA A 80 0.20 6.21 6.30
N ASN A 81 0.88 5.51 5.39
CA ASN A 81 1.96 6.08 4.58
C ASN A 81 1.46 7.13 3.58
N SER A 82 2.38 7.89 3.01
CA SER A 82 2.07 8.80 1.91
C SER A 82 1.93 8.04 0.59
N PHE A 83 0.79 8.20 -0.08
CA PHE A 83 0.52 7.63 -1.39
C PHE A 83 0.53 8.71 -2.46
N VAL A 84 0.92 8.34 -3.68
CA VAL A 84 0.91 9.26 -4.81
C VAL A 84 -0.49 9.38 -5.40
N SER A 85 -1.01 10.60 -5.51
CA SER A 85 -2.28 10.89 -6.19
C SER A 85 -3.42 9.95 -5.73
N VAL A 86 -4.07 9.25 -6.66
CA VAL A 86 -5.22 8.36 -6.44
C VAL A 86 -4.83 6.90 -6.19
N SER A 87 -3.54 6.60 -6.01
CA SER A 87 -3.06 5.21 -5.90
C SER A 87 -3.60 4.48 -4.68
N ARG A 88 -3.87 5.21 -3.59
CA ARG A 88 -4.48 4.64 -2.38
C ARG A 88 -5.91 4.20 -2.66
N GLU A 89 -6.69 5.04 -3.32
CA GLU A 89 -8.07 4.74 -3.69
C GLU A 89 -8.15 3.60 -4.71
N GLN A 90 -7.26 3.60 -5.71
CA GLN A 90 -7.12 2.51 -6.68
C GLN A 90 -6.82 1.18 -5.98
N LEU A 91 -5.92 1.18 -5.00
CA LEU A 91 -5.60 0.00 -4.21
C LEU A 91 -6.84 -0.53 -3.48
N LEU A 92 -7.52 0.32 -2.70
CA LEU A 92 -8.68 -0.08 -1.91
C LEU A 92 -9.83 -0.58 -2.79
N TYR A 93 -10.13 0.15 -3.86
CA TYR A 93 -11.15 -0.24 -4.84
C TYR A 93 -10.85 -1.61 -5.44
N THR A 94 -9.59 -1.87 -5.81
CA THR A 94 -9.19 -3.13 -6.44
C THR A 94 -9.29 -4.31 -5.47
N LEU A 95 -8.95 -4.11 -4.19
CA LEU A 95 -9.05 -5.16 -3.16
C LEU A 95 -10.50 -5.59 -2.96
N GLU A 96 -11.44 -4.64 -2.93
CA GLU A 96 -12.87 -4.92 -2.90
C GLU A 96 -13.36 -5.56 -4.22
N TYR A 97 -13.02 -4.96 -5.36
CA TYR A 97 -13.45 -5.40 -6.68
C TYR A 97 -13.02 -6.83 -7.00
N LYS A 98 -11.82 -7.24 -6.56
CA LYS A 98 -11.30 -8.61 -6.70
C LYS A 98 -11.71 -9.53 -5.55
N SER A 99 -12.56 -9.06 -4.63
CA SER A 99 -13.03 -9.81 -3.45
C SER A 99 -11.90 -10.38 -2.59
N ILE A 100 -10.77 -9.65 -2.52
CA ILE A 100 -9.62 -9.98 -1.68
C ILE A 100 -9.88 -9.53 -0.24
N MET A 101 -10.60 -8.42 -0.05
CA MET A 101 -11.11 -7.96 1.24
C MET A 101 -12.53 -7.42 1.08
N SER A 102 -13.31 -7.53 2.16
CA SER A 102 -14.64 -6.92 2.22
C SER A 102 -14.56 -5.41 2.50
N ILE A 103 -15.64 -4.70 2.17
CA ILE A 103 -15.75 -3.26 2.44
C ILE A 103 -15.70 -2.96 3.95
N GLU A 104 -16.17 -3.87 4.79
CA GLU A 104 -16.12 -3.78 6.25
C GLU A 104 -14.68 -3.90 6.76
N GLU A 105 -13.89 -4.83 6.22
CA GLU A 105 -12.48 -5.02 6.57
C GLU A 105 -11.66 -3.77 6.18
N ILE A 106 -11.88 -3.26 4.97
CA ILE A 106 -11.25 -2.03 4.48
C ILE A 106 -11.64 -0.84 5.38
N SER A 107 -12.93 -0.69 5.68
CA SER A 107 -13.44 0.39 6.54
C SER A 107 -12.85 0.32 7.95
N LYS A 108 -12.70 -0.88 8.50
CA LYS A 108 -12.06 -1.11 9.80
C LYS A 108 -10.59 -0.69 9.77
N ALA A 109 -9.84 -1.09 8.73
CA ALA A 109 -8.44 -0.72 8.58
C ALA A 109 -8.24 0.80 8.45
N LEU A 110 -9.11 1.50 7.71
CA LEU A 110 -9.03 2.97 7.57
C LEU A 110 -9.27 3.74 8.87
N ARG A 111 -10.09 3.17 9.77
CA ARG A 111 -10.44 3.79 11.06
C ARG A 111 -9.44 3.48 12.17
N ALA A 112 -8.61 2.46 12.00
CA ALA A 112 -7.63 2.08 13.00
C ALA A 112 -6.66 3.24 13.32
N ARG A 113 -6.17 3.26 14.55
CA ARG A 113 -5.21 4.24 15.05
C ARG A 113 -4.12 3.51 15.83
N PRO A 114 -2.89 4.03 15.85
CA PRO A 114 -1.86 3.50 16.73
C PRO A 114 -2.37 3.51 18.17
N LEU A 115 -2.08 2.46 18.93
CA LEU A 115 -2.26 2.50 20.38
C LEU A 115 -1.37 3.61 20.92
N GLN A 116 -1.97 4.60 21.59
CA GLN A 116 -1.20 5.56 22.37
C GLN A 116 -0.62 4.80 23.57
N LEU A 117 0.70 4.79 23.69
CA LEU A 117 1.34 4.36 24.93
C LEU A 117 0.92 5.36 26.01
N PRO A 118 0.61 4.90 27.24
CA PRO A 118 0.45 5.79 28.37
C PRO A 118 1.71 6.65 28.47
N VAL A 119 1.55 7.97 28.47
CA VAL A 119 2.63 8.87 28.85
C VAL A 119 2.84 8.61 30.34
N GLU A 120 3.99 8.05 30.73
CA GLU A 120 4.38 8.04 32.13
C GLU A 120 4.47 9.51 32.57
N GLU A 121 3.55 9.95 33.42
CA GLU A 121 3.70 11.22 34.10
C GLU A 121 4.98 11.12 34.92
N GLU A 122 6.01 11.89 34.56
CA GLU A 122 7.15 12.10 35.45
C GLU A 122 6.57 12.70 36.74
N GLU A 123 6.43 11.87 37.78
CA GLU A 123 6.26 12.36 39.14
C GLU A 123 7.46 13.25 39.43
N ASP A 124 7.23 14.57 39.38
CA ASP A 124 8.14 15.60 39.87
C ASP A 124 8.37 15.34 41.37
N SER A 125 9.30 14.43 41.66
CA SER A 125 9.72 14.12 43.01
C SER A 125 10.39 15.38 43.53
N GLY A 126 9.65 16.13 44.33
CA GLY A 126 10.04 17.42 44.87
C GLY A 126 11.49 17.43 45.34
N ARG A 127 12.32 18.21 44.65
CA ARG A 127 13.61 18.63 45.19
C ARG A 127 13.37 19.75 46.20
N VAL A 128 13.27 19.28 47.44
CA VAL A 128 13.57 19.93 48.72
C VAL A 128 14.29 21.28 48.57
N GLN A 129 13.63 22.32 49.08
CA GLN A 129 14.24 23.61 49.41
C GLN A 129 15.42 23.42 50.37
N MET A 130 16.58 23.95 50.02
CA MET A 130 17.62 24.38 50.97
C MET A 130 18.11 25.77 50.57
#